data_AF-A0A7R8X3N6-F1
#
_entry.id   AF-A0A7R8X3N6-F1
#
_cell.length_a   1.000
_cell.length_b   1.000
_cell.length_c   1.000
_cell.angle_alpha   90.00
_cell.angle_beta   90.00
_cell.angle_gamma   90.00
#
_symmetry.space_group_name_H-M   'P 1'
#
loop_
_entity.id
_entity.type
_entity.pdbx_description
1 polymer ?
#
loop_
_entity_poly.entity_id
_entity_poly.type
_entity_poly.pdbx_seq_one_letter_code
_entity_poly.pdbx_strand_id
1 'polypeptide(L)'
;MLGGIGGILALLGIVAAPITSGDTAFRSARLILSDVLGYDQKKIKNRLYISLPLFVIAFVLTQIDFGIIWRYFAWSNQTLATVVLWTITAYLVYERKAYWITLFPALFMTMVCSTYILVAPEGFQLANHIAY
;
A
#
# COMPACT_ATOMS: atom_id res chain seq x y z
N MET A 1 17.70 -10.15 31.56
CA MET A 1 16.84 -10.86 30.61
C MET A 1 15.49 -11.00 31.28
N LEU A 2 14.45 -10.32 30.78
CA LEU A 2 13.10 -10.38 31.38
C LEU A 2 12.71 -11.86 31.44
N GLY A 3 12.62 -12.43 32.65
CA GLY A 3 12.35 -13.86 32.87
C GLY A 3 11.01 -14.33 32.28
N GLY A 4 10.52 -15.51 32.65
CA GLY A 4 9.34 -16.15 32.03
C GLY A 4 8.11 -15.25 31.81
N ILE A 5 7.88 -14.25 32.68
CA ILE A 5 6.81 -13.25 32.54
C ILE A 5 7.02 -12.31 31.33
N GLY A 6 8.25 -11.88 31.08
CA GLY A 6 8.60 -11.06 29.91
C GLY A 6 8.49 -11.82 28.59
N GLY A 7 8.79 -13.13 28.61
CA GLY A 7 8.58 -14.01 27.46
C GLY A 7 7.11 -14.15 27.08
N ILE A 8 6.22 -14.31 28.06
CA ILE A 8 4.77 -14.40 27.84
C ILE A 8 4.21 -13.08 27.29
N LEU A 9 4.62 -11.94 27.85
CA LEU A 9 4.19 -10.62 27.36
C LEU A 9 4.69 -10.32 25.94
N ALA A 10 5.93 -10.70 25.61
CA ALA A 10 6.47 -10.59 24.26
C ALA A 10 5.71 -11.47 23.26
N LEU A 11 5.37 -12.70 23.64
CA LEU A 11 4.57 -13.60 22.81
C LEU A 11 3.17 -13.05 22.53
N LEU A 12 2.50 -12.53 23.58
CA LEU A 12 1.19 -11.89 23.43
C LEU A 12 1.27 -10.67 22.51
N GLY A 13 2.31 -9.83 22.63
CA GLY A 13 2.50 -8.67 21.75
C GLY A 13 2.73 -9.07 20.29
N ILE A 14 3.64 -10.01 20.04
CA ILE A 14 4.00 -10.47 18.69
C ILE A 14 2.85 -11.22 18.01
N VAL A 15 2.03 -11.97 18.76
CA VAL A 15 0.93 -12.76 18.20
C VAL A 15 -0.36 -11.96 18.11
N ALA A 16 -0.73 -11.18 19.14
CA ALA A 16 -2.02 -10.48 19.17
C ALA A 16 -2.05 -9.26 18.23
N ALA A 17 -0.94 -8.54 18.09
CA ALA A 17 -0.93 -7.33 17.27
C ALA A 17 -1.14 -7.61 15.76
N PRO A 18 -0.49 -8.62 15.15
CA PRO A 18 -0.78 -8.99 13.76
C PRO A 18 -2.19 -9.54 13.55
N ILE A 19 -2.75 -10.28 14.52
CA ILE A 19 -4.11 -10.82 14.41
C ILE A 19 -5.14 -9.69 14.39
N THR A 20 -5.04 -8.73 15.32
CA THR A 20 -5.98 -7.60 15.42
C THR A 20 -5.83 -6.61 14.27
N SER A 21 -4.59 -6.33 13.86
CA SER A 21 -4.31 -5.48 12.69
C SER A 21 -4.76 -6.16 11.39
N GLY A 22 -4.58 -7.47 11.29
CA GLY A 22 -5.02 -8.29 10.16
C GLY A 22 -6.54 -8.29 10.00
N ASP A 23 -7.30 -8.56 11.07
CA ASP A 23 -8.78 -8.51 11.02
C ASP A 23 -9.29 -7.12 10.62
N THR A 24 -8.67 -6.06 11.17
CA THR A 24 -8.97 -4.67 10.81
C THR A 24 -8.66 -4.40 9.33
N ALA A 25 -7.56 -4.93 8.81
CA ALA A 25 -7.18 -4.79 7.40
C ALA A 25 -8.15 -5.52 6.47
N PHE A 26 -8.53 -6.77 6.76
CA PHE A 26 -9.52 -7.52 5.97
C PHE A 26 -10.89 -6.84 5.96
N ARG A 27 -11.32 -6.30 7.11
CA ARG A 27 -12.55 -5.53 7.20
C ARG A 27 -12.50 -4.27 6.34
N SER A 28 -11.40 -3.52 6.42
CA SER A 28 -11.21 -2.29 5.65
C SER A 28 -11.15 -2.56 4.14
N ALA A 29 -10.39 -3.58 3.72
CA ALA A 29 -10.31 -4.00 2.33
C ALA A 29 -11.67 -4.40 1.75
N ARG A 30 -12.50 -5.10 2.54
CA ARG A 30 -13.87 -5.44 2.13
C ARG A 30 -14.76 -4.21 1.94
N LEU A 31 -14.65 -3.21 2.81
CA LEU A 31 -15.40 -1.95 2.69
C LEU A 31 -14.98 -1.17 1.44
N ILE A 32 -13.67 -1.04 1.22
CA ILE A 32 -13.15 -0.39 0.00
C ILE A 32 -13.67 -1.12 -1.25
N LEU A 33 -13.61 -2.45 -1.26
CA LEU A 33 -14.05 -3.24 -2.41
C LEU A 33 -15.57 -3.16 -2.64
N SER A 34 -16.38 -3.07 -1.58
CA SER A 34 -17.82 -2.84 -1.76
C SER A 34 -18.13 -1.45 -2.30
N ASP A 35 -17.37 -0.43 -1.89
CA ASP A 35 -17.58 0.94 -2.32
C ASP A 35 -17.18 1.11 -3.80
N VAL A 36 -16.07 0.50 -4.21
CA VAL A 36 -15.62 0.51 -5.63
C VAL A 36 -16.59 -0.26 -6.53
N LEU A 37 -17.15 -1.38 -6.07
CA LEU A 37 -18.09 -2.19 -6.85
C LEU A 37 -19.56 -1.74 -6.71
N GLY A 38 -19.85 -0.75 -5.87
CA GLY A 38 -21.22 -0.30 -5.60
C GLY A 38 -22.13 -1.37 -4.98
N TYR A 39 -21.57 -2.38 -4.30
CA TYR A 39 -22.35 -3.48 -3.71
C TYR A 39 -22.80 -3.16 -2.29
N ASP A 40 -24.12 -3.20 -2.09
CA ASP A 40 -24.73 -3.00 -0.77
C ASP A 40 -24.40 -4.17 0.18
N GLN A 41 -23.67 -3.90 1.27
CA GLN A 41 -23.16 -4.91 2.24
C GLN A 41 -24.23 -5.49 3.19
N LYS A 42 -25.51 -5.18 2.98
CA LYS A 42 -26.61 -5.55 3.89
C LYS A 42 -26.87 -7.06 3.94
N LYS A 43 -26.65 -7.79 2.85
CA LYS A 43 -26.91 -9.24 2.78
C LYS A 43 -25.64 -10.04 3.07
N ILE A 44 -25.73 -11.04 3.97
CA ILE A 44 -24.64 -11.97 4.31
C ILE A 44 -24.06 -12.69 3.08
N LYS A 45 -24.88 -12.97 2.06
CA LYS A 45 -24.44 -13.55 0.79
C LYS A 45 -23.43 -12.64 0.06
N ASN A 46 -23.69 -11.34 -0.01
CA ASN A 46 -22.79 -10.37 -0.64
C ASN A 46 -21.46 -10.24 0.14
N ARG A 47 -21.50 -10.43 1.46
CA ARG A 47 -20.29 -10.42 2.29
C ARG A 47 -19.36 -11.59 1.97
N LEU A 48 -19.91 -12.79 1.79
CA LEU A 48 -19.14 -13.98 1.42
C LEU A 48 -18.53 -13.89 0.01
N TYR A 49 -19.29 -13.35 -0.95
CA TYR A 49 -18.80 -13.16 -2.32
C TYR A 49 -17.60 -12.21 -2.41
N ILE A 50 -17.51 -11.20 -1.55
CA ILE A 50 -16.38 -10.26 -1.50
C ILE A 50 -15.23 -10.81 -0.63
N SER A 51 -15.56 -11.46 0.50
CA SER A 51 -14.57 -11.97 1.43
C SER A 51 -13.81 -13.20 0.92
N LEU A 52 -14.46 -14.10 0.18
CA LEU A 52 -13.83 -15.30 -0.34
C LEU A 52 -12.67 -14.99 -1.31
N PRO A 53 -12.84 -14.19 -2.37
CA PRO A 53 -11.72 -13.83 -3.26
C PRO A 53 -10.65 -13.02 -2.52
N LEU A 54 -11.04 -12.13 -1.59
CA LEU A 54 -10.07 -11.39 -0.75
C LEU A 54 -9.19 -12.33 0.08
N PHE A 55 -9.78 -13.38 0.66
CA PHE A 55 -9.05 -14.38 1.43
C PHE A 55 -8.12 -15.22 0.56
N VAL A 56 -8.56 -15.61 -0.65
CA VAL A 56 -7.73 -16.33 -1.62
C VAL A 56 -6.52 -15.49 -2.02
N ILE A 57 -6.72 -14.22 -2.36
CA ILE A 57 -5.62 -13.30 -2.71
C ILE A 57 -4.66 -13.14 -1.54
N ALA A 58 -5.18 -12.92 -0.32
CA ALA A 58 -4.36 -12.79 0.87
C ALA A 58 -3.55 -14.07 1.15
N PHE A 59 -4.14 -15.25 0.98
CA PHE A 59 -3.43 -16.52 1.13
C PHE A 59 -2.31 -16.68 0.11
N VAL A 60 -2.54 -16.33 -1.16
CA VAL A 60 -1.48 -16.34 -2.18
C VAL A 60 -0.38 -15.35 -1.83
N LEU A 61 -0.72 -14.14 -1.35
CA LEU A 61 0.27 -13.16 -0.90
C LEU A 61 1.14 -13.70 0.25
N THR A 62 0.60 -14.53 1.16
CA THR A 62 1.43 -15.13 2.22
C THR A 62 2.47 -16.11 1.71
N GLN A 63 2.35 -16.61 0.47
CA GLN A 63 3.35 -17.47 -0.17
C GLN A 63 4.46 -16.69 -0.89
N ILE A 64 4.32 -15.37 -1.02
CA ILE A 64 5.30 -14.48 -1.65
C ILE A 64 6.32 -14.02 -0.59
N ASP A 65 7.56 -13.80 -1.02
CA ASP A 65 8.60 -13.25 -0.17
C ASP A 65 8.18 -11.90 0.44
N PHE A 66 8.27 -11.78 1.76
CA PHE A 66 7.86 -10.58 2.49
C PHE A 66 8.64 -9.33 2.04
N GLY A 67 9.90 -9.49 1.65
CA GLY A 67 10.73 -8.40 1.12
C GLY A 67 10.17 -7.82 -0.18
N ILE A 68 9.62 -8.67 -1.05
CA ILE A 68 8.94 -8.22 -2.28
C ILE A 68 7.68 -7.42 -1.92
N ILE A 69 6.82 -7.96 -1.06
CA ILE A 69 5.58 -7.30 -0.62
C ILE A 69 5.87 -5.94 0.01
N TRP A 70 6.88 -5.90 0.89
CA TRP A 70 7.29 -4.67 1.56
C TRP A 70 7.80 -3.62 0.57
N ARG A 71 8.54 -4.04 -0.46
CA ARG A 71 9.05 -3.15 -1.50
C ARG A 71 7.93 -2.56 -2.34
N TYR A 72 6.93 -3.37 -2.73
CA TYR A 72 5.72 -2.85 -3.39
C TYR A 72 4.91 -1.92 -2.50
N PHE A 73 4.76 -2.25 -1.22
CA PHE A 73 4.05 -1.39 -0.27
C PHE A 73 4.72 -0.01 -0.17
N ALA A 74 6.05 0.03 -0.02
CA ALA A 74 6.82 1.27 0.03
C ALA A 74 6.67 2.07 -1.28
N TRP A 75 6.81 1.42 -2.43
CA TRP A 75 6.65 2.07 -3.74
C TRP A 75 5.22 2.58 -3.98
N SER A 76 4.19 1.80 -3.63
CA SER A 76 2.79 2.20 -3.74
C SER A 76 2.50 3.45 -2.93
N ASN A 77 3.06 3.55 -1.72
CA ASN A 77 2.91 4.74 -0.88
C ASN A 77 3.61 5.97 -1.48
N GLN A 78 4.80 5.80 -2.05
CA GLN A 78 5.50 6.88 -2.76
C GLN A 78 4.74 7.33 -4.01
N THR A 79 4.12 6.40 -4.74
CA THR A 79 3.30 6.69 -5.91
C THR A 79 2.03 7.46 -5.51
N LEU A 80 1.35 7.04 -4.44
CA LEU A 80 0.21 7.79 -3.89
C LEU A 80 0.60 9.21 -3.48
N ALA A 81 1.72 9.36 -2.77
CA ALA A 81 2.25 10.69 -2.42
C ALA A 81 2.54 11.54 -3.67
N THR A 82 3.06 10.93 -4.74
CA THR A 82 3.30 11.60 -6.02
C THR A 82 2.00 12.11 -6.64
N VAL A 83 0.95 11.29 -6.70
CA VAL A 83 -0.36 11.68 -7.23
C VAL A 83 -0.98 12.81 -6.41
N VAL A 84 -0.89 12.75 -5.08
CA VAL A 84 -1.38 13.81 -4.18
C VAL A 84 -0.60 15.10 -4.39
N LEU A 85 0.74 15.04 -4.51
CA LEU A 85 1.56 16.23 -4.78
C LEU A 85 1.21 16.88 -6.13
N TRP A 86 0.95 16.08 -7.16
CA TRP A 86 0.45 16.58 -8.45
C TRP A 86 -0.94 17.21 -8.34
N THR A 87 -1.83 16.61 -7.56
CA THR A 87 -3.17 17.14 -7.30
C THR A 87 -3.11 18.50 -6.59
N ILE A 88 -2.25 18.62 -5.56
CA ILE A 88 -2.02 19.88 -4.85
C ILE A 88 -1.38 20.91 -5.79
N THR A 89 -0.43 20.50 -6.64
CA THR A 89 0.21 21.38 -7.61
C THR A 89 -0.83 21.93 -8.61
N ALA A 90 -1.70 21.08 -9.16
CA ALA A 90 -2.78 21.51 -10.05
C ALA A 90 -3.74 22.48 -9.36
N TYR A 91 -4.08 22.23 -8.10
CA TYR A 91 -4.89 23.13 -7.28
C TYR A 91 -4.22 24.50 -7.06
N LEU A 92 -2.93 24.53 -6.71
CA LEU A 92 -2.18 25.78 -6.50
C LEU A 92 -2.01 26.59 -7.79
N VAL A 93 -1.87 25.91 -8.94
CA VAL A 93 -1.86 26.57 -10.26
C VAL A 93 -3.21 27.22 -10.54
N TYR A 94 -4.32 26.51 -10.29
CA TYR A 94 -5.67 27.05 -10.46
C TYR A 94 -5.91 28.29 -9.59
N GLU A 95 -5.51 28.23 -8.32
CA GLU A 95 -5.60 29.33 -7.35
C GLU A 95 -4.55 30.44 -7.56
N ARG A 96 -3.68 30.32 -8.57
CA ARG A 96 -2.55 31.25 -8.85
C ARG A 96 -1.64 31.51 -7.65
N LYS A 97 -1.48 30.51 -6.77
CA LYS A 97 -0.58 30.55 -5.61
C LYS A 97 0.79 30.00 -5.97
N ALA A 98 1.72 29.99 -5.02
CA ALA A 98 3.09 29.49 -5.20
C ALA A 98 3.13 27.96 -5.43
N TYR A 99 2.76 27.50 -6.63
CA TYR A 99 2.74 26.10 -7.03
C TYR A 99 4.14 25.47 -7.10
N TRP A 100 5.18 26.29 -7.24
CA TRP A 100 6.58 25.85 -7.30
C TRP A 100 6.99 24.99 -6.09
N ILE A 101 6.44 25.29 -4.91
CA ILE A 101 6.76 24.58 -3.66
C ILE A 101 6.37 23.09 -3.74
N THR A 102 5.29 22.77 -4.44
CA THR A 102 4.82 21.38 -4.60
C THR A 102 5.25 20.76 -5.93
N LEU A 103 5.51 21.59 -6.94
CA LEU A 103 5.97 21.16 -8.26
C LEU A 103 7.34 20.47 -8.21
N PHE A 104 8.32 21.04 -7.50
CA PHE A 104 9.66 20.44 -7.40
C PHE A 104 9.62 19.07 -6.70
N PRO A 105 9.00 18.91 -5.52
CA PRO A 105 8.80 17.60 -4.91
C PRO A 105 8.00 16.63 -5.79
N ALA A 106 6.95 17.09 -6.50
CA ALA A 106 6.15 16.24 -7.38
C ALA A 106 7.00 15.67 -8.52
N LEU A 107 7.81 16.50 -9.18
CA LEU A 107 8.72 16.07 -10.25
C LEU A 107 9.77 15.08 -9.75
N PHE A 108 10.40 15.37 -8.61
CA PHE A 108 11.38 14.47 -8.00
C PHE A 108 10.76 13.11 -7.66
N MET A 109 9.60 13.11 -7.00
CA MET A 109 8.90 11.87 -6.64
C MET A 109 8.43 11.10 -7.88
N THR A 110 8.04 11.80 -8.96
CA THR A 110 7.71 11.18 -10.25
C THR A 110 8.92 10.50 -10.88
N MET A 111 10.09 11.14 -10.82
CA MET A 111 11.35 10.53 -11.28
C MET A 111 11.67 9.27 -10.47
N VAL A 112 11.62 9.34 -9.13
CA VAL A 112 11.90 8.19 -8.24
C VAL A 112 10.93 7.03 -8.49
N CYS A 113 9.64 7.31 -8.65
CA CYS A 113 8.65 6.26 -8.91
C CYS A 113 8.83 5.65 -10.31
N SER A 114 9.20 6.45 -11.31
CA SER A 114 9.42 6.00 -12.69
C SER A 114 10.70 5.16 -12.83
N THR A 115 11.80 5.59 -12.21
CA THR A 115 13.06 4.83 -12.22
C THR A 115 12.89 3.48 -11.51
N TYR A 116 12.09 3.43 -10.43
CA TYR A 116 11.75 2.15 -9.80
C TYR A 116 11.06 1.18 -10.78
N ILE A 117 10.08 1.62 -11.57
CA ILE A 117 9.40 0.76 -12.55
C ILE A 117 10.36 0.28 -13.65
N LEU A 118 11.28 1.13 -14.08
CA LEU A 118 12.21 0.83 -15.18
C LEU A 118 13.35 -0.11 -14.75
N VAL A 119 13.88 0.06 -13.53
CA VAL A 119 15.05 -0.66 -13.02
C VAL A 119 14.68 -1.91 -12.24
N ALA A 120 13.54 -1.93 -11.56
CA ALA A 120 13.21 -3.04 -10.67
C ALA A 120 13.22 -4.37 -11.43
N PRO A 121 13.74 -5.45 -10.82
CA PRO A 121 13.80 -6.77 -11.43
C PRO A 121 12.41 -7.35 -11.74
N GLU A 122 11.36 -6.74 -11.21
CA GLU A 122 9.96 -7.12 -11.44
C GLU A 122 9.23 -6.20 -12.43
N GLY A 123 9.90 -5.11 -12.85
CA GLY A 123 9.44 -4.19 -13.88
C GLY A 123 10.05 -4.52 -15.24
N PHE A 124 10.57 -3.51 -15.94
CA PHE A 124 11.12 -3.71 -17.30
C PHE A 124 12.58 -4.22 -17.34
N GLN A 125 13.23 -4.42 -16.19
CA GLN A 125 14.60 -4.93 -16.07
C GLN A 125 15.62 -4.19 -16.97
N LEU A 126 15.45 -2.88 -17.19
CA LEU A 126 16.40 -2.12 -18.01
C LEU A 126 17.77 -2.03 -17.32
N ALA A 127 18.83 -2.12 -18.12
CA ALA A 127 20.19 -1.97 -17.64
C ALA A 127 20.38 -0.61 -16.95
N ASN A 128 21.02 -0.61 -15.77
CA ASN A 128 21.26 0.57 -14.93
C ASN A 128 21.90 1.76 -15.66
N HIS A 129 22.56 1.53 -16.79
CA HIS A 129 23.21 2.57 -17.61
C HIS A 129 22.22 3.45 -18.40
N ILE A 130 20.96 3.02 -18.58
CA ILE A 130 19.93 3.78 -19.30
C ILE A 130 18.96 4.48 -18.34
N ALA A 131 18.93 4.04 -17.08
CA ALA A 131 17.94 4.47 -16.09
C ALA A 131 18.37 5.63 -15.19
N TYR A 132 19.58 6.15 -15.35
CA TYR A 132 20.14 7.27 -14.57
C TYR A 132 20.62 8.39 -15.48
#